data_AF-A0A1Y5F9L9-F1
#
_entry.id   AF-A0A1Y5F9L9-F1
#
_cell.length_a   1.000
_cell.length_b   1.000
_cell.length_c   1.000
_cell.angle_alpha   90.00
_cell.angle_beta   90.00
_cell.angle_gamma   90.00
#
_symmetry.space_group_name_H-M   'P 1'
#
loop_
_entity.id
_entity.type
_entity.pdbx_description
1 polymer ?
#
loop_
_entity_poly.entity_id
_entity_poly.type
_entity_poly.pdbx_seq_one_letter_code
_entity_poly.pdbx_strand_id
1 'polypeptide(L)'
;MFSGQDFVITKMIFQRSLAFIYLIGFLILFNQGKALLGENGILPAKIFLAKIKFAQSPSLFFLNGSDTALMLMSFFGVVLSLLALFGITERFGFTVSIVSWFLLWVVYLSFVNIGQTWYGYGWESMLLETGFLAIFLGPANVAPPVLVIWLLRWVCFRNMFGAGMIKLRGDSCWKDLSCMYYFYETQPVPNPLSLYFHRLPKIIHRGSVLVTYFAEIVAPLGLLIPIGAVSAICGLIVIGFQGMIVISGNLAWLNYISIILVIPCFNDQFLSKLHFSIPNGILPTPVPHLWASYLLAAFVCYRSIGPVFNLFSDRQIMNRSFDPLHLVNTYGAFGSVTKDRNELVMLGTMDANPESAEWKVYEFKGKPTDPMKRPAWMSPYHWRIDWQMWFAAFGDYRYSPWILNFIAKLLVADKEVLGLIGSDPFKGERPKWIKVDFYQYHFQDPGKEGWWKRRYKGEWLPPLNLENESYRDILRENGWIKSE
;
A
#
# COMPACT_ATOMS: atom_id res chain seq x y z
N MET A 1 8.97 13.88 -33.66
CA MET A 1 8.19 12.65 -33.49
C MET A 1 8.95 11.81 -32.47
N PHE A 2 8.44 11.66 -31.24
CA PHE A 2 9.18 10.91 -30.21
C PHE A 2 9.23 9.44 -30.61
N SER A 3 10.44 8.91 -30.81
CA SER A 3 10.65 7.51 -31.14
C SER A 3 10.78 6.72 -29.84
N GLY A 4 10.36 5.45 -29.84
CA GLY A 4 10.65 4.54 -28.72
C GLY A 4 12.14 4.46 -28.38
N GLN A 5 13.00 4.76 -29.34
CA GLN A 5 14.46 4.77 -29.19
C GLN A 5 14.96 5.80 -28.16
N ASP A 6 14.18 6.84 -27.86
CA ASP A 6 14.56 7.88 -26.89
C ASP A 6 14.30 7.48 -25.42
N PHE A 7 13.81 6.25 -25.17
CA PHE A 7 13.33 5.80 -23.84
C PHE A 7 13.88 4.44 -23.41
N VAL A 8 15.00 3.98 -23.97
CA VAL A 8 15.58 2.68 -23.63
C VAL A 8 16.11 2.68 -22.19
N ILE A 9 16.89 3.68 -21.81
CA ILE A 9 17.38 3.84 -20.43
C ILE A 9 16.19 4.04 -19.50
N THR A 10 15.26 4.93 -19.88
CA THR A 10 14.04 5.20 -19.10
C THR A 10 13.28 3.93 -18.77
N LYS A 11 13.02 3.09 -19.79
CA LYS A 11 12.36 1.79 -19.64
C LYS A 11 13.14 0.87 -18.69
N MET A 12 14.46 0.76 -18.84
CA MET A 12 15.28 -0.09 -17.99
C MET A 12 15.22 0.34 -16.52
N ILE A 13 15.43 1.63 -16.23
CA ILE A 13 15.35 2.15 -14.85
C ILE A 13 13.96 1.90 -14.29
N PHE A 14 12.90 2.16 -15.08
CA PHE A 14 11.52 1.91 -14.67
C PHE A 14 11.26 0.44 -14.35
N GLN A 15 11.61 -0.49 -15.24
CA GLN A 15 11.44 -1.93 -15.05
C GLN A 15 12.17 -2.44 -13.81
N ARG A 16 13.43 -2.02 -13.60
CA ARG A 16 14.22 -2.40 -12.42
C ARG A 16 13.60 -1.87 -11.13
N SER A 17 13.16 -0.61 -11.14
CA SER A 17 12.55 0.01 -9.96
C SER A 17 11.18 -0.61 -9.66
N LEU A 18 10.37 -0.92 -10.68
CA LEU A 18 9.10 -1.61 -10.51
C LEU A 18 9.28 -3.04 -9.99
N ALA A 19 10.28 -3.76 -10.49
CA ALA A 19 10.64 -5.09 -9.98
C ALA A 19 11.04 -5.05 -8.49
N PHE A 20 11.70 -3.99 -8.04
CA PHE A 20 11.97 -3.77 -6.62
C PHE A 20 10.68 -3.61 -5.80
N ILE A 21 9.68 -2.89 -6.30
CA ILE A 21 8.38 -2.77 -5.59
C ILE A 21 7.65 -4.12 -5.54
N TYR A 22 7.66 -4.87 -6.65
CA TYR A 22 7.15 -6.24 -6.65
C TYR A 22 7.86 -7.13 -5.63
N LEU A 23 9.19 -7.03 -5.53
CA LEU A 23 9.98 -7.75 -4.53
C LEU A 23 9.50 -7.42 -3.11
N ILE A 24 9.32 -6.13 -2.77
CA ILE A 24 8.80 -5.73 -1.46
C ILE A 24 7.39 -6.30 -1.23
N GLY A 25 6.49 -6.18 -2.21
CA GLY A 25 5.13 -6.70 -2.11
C GLY A 25 5.08 -8.22 -1.90
N PHE A 26 5.92 -8.98 -2.60
CA PHE A 26 6.02 -10.43 -2.45
C PHE A 26 6.74 -10.86 -1.17
N LEU A 27 7.74 -10.11 -0.69
CA LEU A 27 8.34 -10.37 0.62
C LEU A 27 7.32 -10.17 1.74
N ILE A 28 6.42 -9.20 1.61
CA ILE A 28 5.32 -8.99 2.56
C ILE A 28 4.35 -10.16 2.54
N LEU A 29 3.98 -10.63 1.35
CA LEU A 29 3.16 -11.83 1.19
C LEU A 29 3.83 -13.07 1.78
N PHE A 30 5.12 -13.24 1.55
CA PHE A 30 5.88 -14.37 2.07
C PHE A 30 5.96 -14.35 3.60
N ASN A 31 6.17 -13.17 4.20
CA ASN A 31 6.35 -13.02 5.65
C ASN A 31 5.04 -12.92 6.44
N GLN A 32 3.96 -12.39 5.85
CA GLN A 32 2.71 -12.11 6.55
C GLN A 32 1.51 -12.88 5.97
N GLY A 33 1.59 -13.35 4.73
CA GLY A 33 0.45 -13.90 4.00
C GLY A 33 -0.19 -15.10 4.66
N LYS A 34 0.60 -16.02 5.22
CA LYS A 34 0.05 -17.20 5.92
C LYS A 34 -0.75 -16.82 7.17
N ALA A 35 -0.19 -15.95 8.02
CA ALA A 35 -0.88 -15.48 9.23
C ALA A 35 -2.13 -14.63 8.92
N LEU A 36 -2.14 -13.91 7.80
CA LEU A 36 -3.27 -13.05 7.42
C LEU A 36 -4.37 -13.81 6.66
N LEU A 37 -4.00 -14.70 5.74
CA LEU A 37 -4.88 -15.30 4.71
C LEU A 37 -4.89 -16.83 4.69
N GLY A 38 -3.97 -17.50 5.39
CA GLY A 38 -3.90 -18.96 5.44
C GLY A 38 -5.15 -19.60 6.05
N GLU A 39 -5.25 -20.92 5.99
CA GLU A 39 -6.40 -21.68 6.50
C GLU A 39 -6.66 -21.39 8.00
N ASN A 40 -5.60 -21.14 8.76
CA ASN A 40 -5.65 -20.73 10.17
C ASN A 40 -5.35 -19.23 10.39
N GLY A 41 -5.34 -18.42 9.34
CA GLY A 41 -5.06 -16.99 9.44
C GLY A 41 -6.18 -16.16 10.07
N ILE A 42 -5.97 -14.84 10.15
CA ILE A 42 -6.96 -13.90 10.72
C ILE A 42 -8.18 -13.74 9.78
N LEU A 43 -7.97 -13.70 8.47
CA LEU A 43 -9.05 -13.71 7.46
C LEU A 43 -8.78 -14.78 6.41
N PRO A 44 -9.09 -16.06 6.69
CA PRO A 44 -8.77 -17.16 5.78
C PRO A 44 -9.36 -16.96 4.39
N ALA A 45 -8.49 -17.01 3.37
CA ALA A 45 -8.87 -16.78 1.97
C ALA A 45 -9.88 -17.82 1.47
N LYS A 46 -9.80 -19.07 1.96
CA LYS A 46 -10.71 -20.16 1.60
C LYS A 46 -12.16 -19.88 1.98
N ILE A 47 -12.38 -19.25 3.14
CA ILE A 47 -13.73 -18.84 3.59
C ILE A 47 -14.29 -17.76 2.67
N PHE A 48 -13.44 -16.80 2.28
CA PHE A 48 -13.83 -15.75 1.33
C PHE A 48 -14.15 -16.32 -0.05
N LEU A 49 -13.25 -17.14 -0.61
CA LEU A 49 -13.40 -17.76 -1.93
C LEU A 49 -14.67 -18.63 -2.03
N ALA A 50 -15.07 -19.31 -0.95
CA ALA A 50 -16.31 -20.09 -0.92
C ALA A 50 -17.59 -19.24 -1.09
N LYS A 51 -17.51 -17.92 -0.84
CA LYS A 51 -18.66 -17.00 -0.89
C LYS A 51 -18.73 -16.20 -2.21
N ILE A 52 -17.74 -16.32 -3.08
CA ILE A 52 -17.63 -15.50 -4.30
C ILE A 52 -17.35 -16.35 -5.55
N LYS A 53 -17.62 -15.78 -6.73
CA LYS A 53 -17.32 -16.40 -8.02
C LYS A 53 -16.00 -15.87 -8.58
N PHE A 54 -15.32 -16.67 -9.41
CA PHE A 54 -14.07 -16.28 -10.07
C PHE A 54 -14.18 -14.93 -10.80
N ALA A 55 -15.30 -14.68 -11.49
CA ALA A 55 -15.51 -13.41 -12.21
C ALA A 55 -15.55 -12.16 -11.32
N GLN A 56 -15.83 -12.32 -10.01
CA GLN A 56 -15.87 -11.20 -9.06
C GLN A 56 -14.50 -10.88 -8.48
N SER A 57 -13.61 -11.89 -8.39
CA SER A 57 -12.26 -11.72 -7.84
C SER A 57 -11.28 -12.70 -8.48
N PRO A 58 -10.89 -12.52 -9.76
CA PRO A 58 -10.05 -13.47 -10.49
C PRO A 58 -8.76 -13.80 -9.74
N SER A 59 -8.52 -15.07 -9.46
CA SER A 59 -7.35 -15.50 -8.70
C SER A 59 -6.98 -16.94 -9.01
N LEU A 60 -5.68 -17.23 -9.07
CA LEU A 60 -5.16 -18.59 -9.17
C LEU A 60 -5.53 -19.46 -7.96
N PHE A 61 -5.87 -18.85 -6.81
CA PHE A 61 -6.24 -19.56 -5.59
C PHE A 61 -7.63 -20.21 -5.64
N PHE A 62 -8.43 -19.96 -6.70
CA PHE A 62 -9.61 -20.79 -7.00
C PHE A 62 -9.24 -22.23 -7.38
N LEU A 63 -8.03 -22.45 -7.92
CA LEU A 63 -7.54 -23.79 -8.28
C LEU A 63 -7.02 -24.52 -7.05
N ASN A 64 -6.27 -23.81 -6.20
CA ASN A 64 -5.70 -24.36 -4.98
C ASN A 64 -5.45 -23.22 -3.97
N GLY A 65 -6.32 -23.13 -2.96
CA GLY A 65 -6.25 -22.13 -1.89
C GLY A 65 -5.54 -22.60 -0.62
N SER A 66 -4.65 -23.60 -0.69
CA SER A 66 -3.93 -24.12 0.48
C SER A 66 -2.80 -23.19 0.95
N ASP A 67 -2.38 -23.34 2.20
CA ASP A 67 -1.22 -22.64 2.76
C ASP A 67 0.05 -22.89 1.94
N THR A 68 0.25 -24.12 1.45
CA THR A 68 1.38 -24.46 0.59
C THR A 68 1.35 -23.67 -0.72
N ALA A 69 0.18 -23.55 -1.35
CA ALA A 69 0.02 -22.76 -2.57
C ALA A 69 0.32 -21.27 -2.32
N LEU A 70 -0.19 -20.71 -1.21
CA LEU A 70 0.11 -19.32 -0.80
C LEU A 70 1.61 -19.10 -0.62
N MET A 71 2.31 -20.01 0.08
CA MET A 71 3.75 -19.87 0.32
C MET A 71 4.58 -20.07 -0.94
N LEU A 72 4.25 -21.05 -1.79
CA LEU A 72 4.96 -21.27 -3.05
C LEU A 72 4.77 -20.10 -4.02
N MET A 73 3.55 -19.56 -4.14
CA MET A 73 3.28 -18.43 -5.05
C MET A 73 3.94 -17.13 -4.59
N SER A 74 3.96 -16.87 -3.27
CA SER A 74 4.66 -15.70 -2.72
C SER A 74 6.19 -15.83 -2.91
N PHE A 75 6.76 -17.00 -2.63
CA PHE A 75 8.18 -17.27 -2.88
C PHE A 75 8.53 -17.19 -4.38
N PHE A 76 7.70 -17.76 -5.25
CA PHE A 76 7.86 -17.64 -6.70
C PHE A 76 7.87 -16.17 -7.14
N GLY A 77 6.96 -15.35 -6.61
CA GLY A 77 6.93 -13.91 -6.84
C GLY A 77 8.22 -13.21 -6.39
N VAL A 78 8.78 -13.57 -5.22
CA VAL A 78 10.08 -13.04 -4.74
C VAL A 78 11.19 -13.37 -5.74
N VAL A 79 11.32 -14.64 -6.13
CA VAL A 79 12.36 -15.08 -7.07
C VAL A 79 12.21 -14.39 -8.42
N LEU A 80 11.01 -14.36 -8.98
CA LEU A 80 10.77 -13.73 -10.28
C LEU A 80 11.03 -12.22 -10.24
N SER A 81 10.72 -11.56 -9.12
CA SER A 81 11.02 -10.14 -8.90
C SER A 81 12.53 -9.89 -8.84
N LEU A 82 13.30 -10.76 -8.18
CA LEU A 82 14.77 -10.68 -8.18
C LEU A 82 15.34 -10.86 -9.58
N LEU A 83 14.85 -11.85 -10.34
CA LEU A 83 15.28 -12.06 -11.72
C LEU A 83 15.00 -10.83 -12.61
N ALA A 84 13.83 -10.22 -12.47
CA ALA A 84 13.47 -8.98 -13.17
C ALA A 84 14.31 -7.78 -12.67
N LEU A 85 14.58 -7.68 -11.37
CA LEU A 85 15.39 -6.62 -10.76
C LEU A 85 16.84 -6.67 -11.22
N PHE A 86 17.41 -7.84 -11.52
CA PHE A 86 18.77 -7.96 -12.06
C PHE A 86 18.80 -8.07 -13.59
N GLY A 87 17.65 -7.93 -14.25
CA GLY A 87 17.54 -7.98 -15.71
C GLY A 87 17.79 -9.33 -16.35
N ILE A 88 17.70 -10.40 -15.57
CA ILE A 88 17.92 -11.76 -16.04
C ILE A 88 16.79 -12.18 -16.98
N THR A 89 15.54 -11.80 -16.66
CA THR A 89 14.35 -12.11 -17.48
C THR A 89 14.42 -11.53 -18.89
N GLU A 90 15.15 -10.44 -19.08
CA GLU A 90 15.30 -9.75 -20.37
C GLU A 90 16.41 -10.32 -21.25
N ARG A 91 17.36 -11.08 -20.67
CA ARG A 91 18.48 -11.70 -21.40
C ARG A 91 18.04 -12.85 -22.29
N PHE A 92 16.92 -13.49 -21.97
CA PHE A 92 16.38 -14.65 -22.69
C PHE A 92 15.41 -14.28 -23.81
N GLY A 93 15.45 -13.03 -24.27
CA GLY A 93 14.70 -12.56 -25.42
C GLY A 93 13.29 -12.03 -25.09
N PHE A 94 12.59 -11.65 -26.15
CA PHE A 94 11.34 -10.91 -26.09
C PHE A 94 10.22 -11.65 -25.34
N THR A 95 10.01 -12.92 -25.68
CA THR A 95 8.95 -13.75 -25.10
C THR A 95 9.15 -13.97 -23.60
N VAL A 96 10.37 -14.30 -23.17
CA VAL A 96 10.65 -14.54 -21.75
C VAL A 96 10.44 -13.27 -20.92
N SER A 97 10.81 -12.11 -21.46
CA SER A 97 10.56 -10.82 -20.80
C SER A 97 9.06 -10.56 -20.58
N ILE A 98 8.25 -10.70 -21.63
CA ILE A 98 6.79 -10.51 -21.56
C ILE A 98 6.15 -11.50 -20.59
N VAL A 99 6.48 -12.79 -20.71
CA VAL A 99 5.93 -13.84 -19.86
C VAL A 99 6.30 -13.61 -18.40
N SER A 100 7.53 -13.18 -18.10
CA SER A 100 7.97 -12.87 -16.74
C SER A 100 7.15 -11.75 -16.11
N TRP A 101 6.93 -10.65 -16.84
CA TRP A 101 6.09 -9.54 -16.36
C TRP A 101 4.63 -9.94 -16.21
N PHE A 102 4.10 -10.75 -17.13
CA PHE A 102 2.74 -11.29 -17.02
C PHE A 102 2.58 -12.20 -15.81
N LEU A 103 3.57 -13.05 -15.52
CA LEU A 103 3.58 -13.93 -14.35
C LEU A 103 3.67 -13.14 -13.04
N LEU A 104 4.52 -12.10 -12.96
CA LEU A 104 4.53 -11.18 -11.81
C LEU A 104 3.15 -10.57 -11.58
N TRP A 105 2.53 -10.07 -12.65
CA TRP A 105 1.23 -9.44 -12.58
C TRP A 105 0.12 -10.40 -12.14
N VAL A 106 -0.02 -11.58 -12.77
CA VAL A 106 -1.11 -12.52 -12.46
C VAL A 106 -0.99 -13.14 -11.07
N VAL A 107 0.24 -13.40 -10.61
CA VAL A 107 0.48 -13.92 -9.26
C VAL A 107 0.15 -12.83 -8.24
N TYR A 108 0.57 -11.59 -8.46
CA TYR A 108 0.23 -10.49 -7.55
C TYR A 108 -1.27 -10.20 -7.53
N LEU A 109 -1.93 -10.18 -8.69
CA LEU A 109 -3.38 -10.04 -8.82
C LEU A 109 -4.11 -11.09 -7.99
N SER A 110 -3.65 -12.34 -8.07
CA SER A 110 -4.25 -13.45 -7.34
C SER A 110 -4.26 -13.21 -5.84
N PHE A 111 -3.20 -12.62 -5.28
CA PHE A 111 -3.13 -12.26 -3.87
C PHE A 111 -3.98 -11.04 -3.51
N VAL A 112 -3.91 -9.97 -4.31
CA VAL A 112 -4.73 -8.76 -4.07
C VAL A 112 -6.21 -9.13 -4.03
N ASN A 113 -6.65 -9.99 -4.94
CA ASN A 113 -8.06 -10.39 -5.06
C ASN A 113 -8.57 -11.31 -3.94
N ILE A 114 -7.70 -12.05 -3.24
CA ILE A 114 -8.09 -12.79 -2.02
C ILE A 114 -7.75 -12.05 -0.73
N GLY A 115 -7.06 -10.92 -0.84
CA GLY A 115 -6.45 -10.21 0.28
C GLY A 115 -7.44 -9.49 1.18
N GLN A 116 -8.71 -9.37 0.79
CA GLN A 116 -9.78 -8.73 1.58
C GLN A 116 -9.33 -7.36 2.09
N THR A 117 -9.57 -7.02 3.37
CA THR A 117 -9.13 -5.74 3.96
C THR A 117 -7.61 -5.57 3.92
N TRP A 118 -6.85 -6.67 3.99
CA TRP A 118 -5.39 -6.63 4.04
C TRP A 118 -4.78 -6.09 2.76
N TYR A 119 -5.45 -6.16 1.61
CA TYR A 119 -4.95 -5.66 0.32
C TYR A 119 -5.91 -4.64 -0.33
N GLY A 120 -6.82 -4.06 0.44
CA GLY A 120 -7.80 -3.08 -0.03
C GLY A 120 -7.25 -1.66 -0.25
N TYR A 121 -5.96 -1.50 -0.54
CA TYR A 121 -5.31 -0.19 -0.63
C TYR A 121 -5.07 0.26 -2.06
N GLY A 122 -5.18 1.57 -2.32
CA GLY A 122 -5.02 2.14 -3.67
C GLY A 122 -3.67 1.86 -4.32
N TRP A 123 -2.58 1.74 -3.54
CA TRP A 123 -1.26 1.40 -4.09
C TRP A 123 -1.14 -0.05 -4.55
N GLU A 124 -2.01 -0.95 -4.08
CA GLU A 124 -2.09 -2.34 -4.55
C GLU A 124 -2.68 -2.36 -5.97
N SER A 125 -3.81 -1.68 -6.16
CA SER A 125 -4.41 -1.48 -7.49
C SER A 125 -3.47 -0.72 -8.42
N MET A 126 -2.73 0.27 -7.91
CA MET A 126 -1.74 1.00 -8.70
C MET A 126 -0.56 0.12 -9.13
N LEU A 127 -0.09 -0.79 -8.28
CA LEU A 127 0.94 -1.75 -8.67
C LEU A 127 0.44 -2.73 -9.73
N LEU A 128 -0.81 -3.19 -9.62
CA LEU A 128 -1.44 -4.04 -10.63
C LEU A 128 -1.56 -3.33 -11.98
N GLU A 129 -2.06 -2.10 -12.00
CA GLU A 129 -2.18 -1.34 -13.24
C GLU A 129 -0.80 -1.07 -13.86
N THR A 130 0.18 -0.64 -13.04
CA THR A 130 1.54 -0.33 -13.49
C THR A 130 2.26 -1.57 -14.01
N GLY A 131 2.12 -2.70 -13.31
CA GLY A 131 2.68 -3.99 -13.71
C GLY A 131 2.06 -4.55 -14.97
N PHE A 132 0.76 -4.37 -15.17
CA PHE A 132 0.09 -4.74 -16.42
C PHE A 132 0.67 -3.98 -17.61
N LEU A 133 0.88 -2.66 -17.47
CA LEU A 133 1.51 -1.86 -18.52
C LEU A 133 2.97 -2.27 -18.77
N ALA A 134 3.70 -2.69 -17.73
CA ALA A 134 5.09 -3.14 -17.85
C ALA A 134 5.28 -4.38 -18.73
N ILE A 135 4.24 -5.21 -18.88
CA ILE A 135 4.23 -6.36 -19.82
C ILE A 135 4.52 -5.89 -21.26
N PHE A 136 4.12 -4.66 -21.60
CA PHE A 136 4.23 -4.11 -22.95
C PHE A 136 5.52 -3.30 -23.18
N LEU A 137 6.41 -3.17 -22.19
CA LEU A 137 7.65 -2.41 -22.34
C LEU A 137 8.73 -3.12 -23.16
N GLY A 138 8.70 -4.46 -23.21
CA GLY A 138 9.69 -5.28 -23.90
C GLY A 138 11.04 -5.42 -23.16
N PRO A 139 11.97 -6.22 -23.71
CA PRO A 139 13.29 -6.50 -23.11
C PRO A 139 14.28 -5.35 -23.31
N ALA A 140 15.42 -5.36 -22.58
CA ALA A 140 16.45 -4.32 -22.59
C ALA A 140 16.87 -3.83 -23.99
N ASN A 141 17.11 -4.75 -24.93
CA ASN A 141 17.64 -4.48 -26.27
C ASN A 141 16.58 -4.07 -27.31
N VAL A 142 15.32 -3.89 -26.91
CA VAL A 142 14.23 -3.46 -27.81
C VAL A 142 13.69 -2.11 -27.36
N ALA A 143 13.47 -1.19 -28.30
CA ALA A 143 12.84 0.09 -28.02
C ALA A 143 11.43 -0.12 -27.42
N PRO A 144 11.06 0.56 -26.32
CA PRO A 144 9.69 0.50 -25.81
C PRO A 144 8.70 1.18 -26.77
N PRO A 145 7.45 0.70 -26.86
CA PRO A 145 6.39 1.47 -27.52
C PRO A 145 6.17 2.80 -26.78
N VAL A 146 6.32 3.92 -27.48
CA VAL A 146 6.11 5.26 -26.90
C VAL A 146 4.74 5.44 -26.28
N LEU A 147 3.71 4.74 -26.80
CA LEU A 147 2.38 4.76 -26.20
C LEU A 147 2.39 4.25 -24.76
N VAL A 148 3.11 3.18 -24.45
CA VAL A 148 3.18 2.63 -23.10
C VAL A 148 3.83 3.64 -22.13
N ILE A 149 4.84 4.39 -22.59
CA ILE A 149 5.44 5.51 -21.83
C ILE A 149 4.36 6.55 -21.46
N TRP A 150 3.51 6.93 -22.42
CA TRP A 150 2.39 7.84 -22.15
C TRP A 150 1.31 7.25 -21.23
N LEU A 151 1.01 5.96 -21.36
CA LEU A 151 0.06 5.29 -20.46
C LEU A 151 0.57 5.25 -19.02
N LEU A 152 1.88 5.04 -18.79
CA LEU A 152 2.48 5.13 -17.46
C LEU A 152 2.39 6.55 -16.89
N ARG A 153 2.64 7.57 -17.74
CA ARG A 153 2.46 8.98 -17.35
C ARG A 153 0.99 9.29 -17.03
N TRP A 154 0.05 8.65 -17.70
CA TRP A 154 -1.37 8.76 -17.40
C TRP A 154 -1.73 8.16 -16.03
N VAL A 155 -1.11 7.05 -15.62
CA VAL A 155 -1.23 6.53 -14.24
C VAL A 155 -0.67 7.55 -13.25
N CYS A 156 0.54 8.07 -13.50
CA CYS A 156 1.18 9.08 -12.65
C CYS A 156 0.32 10.34 -12.48
N PHE A 157 -0.24 10.84 -13.58
CA PHE A 157 -1.14 11.98 -13.58
C PHE A 157 -2.37 11.71 -12.71
N ARG A 158 -3.08 10.59 -12.94
CA ARG A 158 -4.27 10.25 -12.16
C ARG A 158 -3.98 10.10 -10.68
N ASN A 159 -2.81 9.56 -10.32
CA ASN A 159 -2.36 9.46 -8.94
C ASN A 159 -2.17 10.83 -8.30
N MET A 160 -1.30 11.66 -8.87
CA MET A 160 -0.98 12.97 -8.29
C MET A 160 -2.18 13.92 -8.33
N PHE A 161 -2.81 14.05 -9.50
CA PHE A 161 -3.97 14.92 -9.70
C PHE A 161 -5.18 14.46 -8.87
N GLY A 162 -5.43 13.15 -8.81
CA GLY A 162 -6.50 12.60 -7.98
C GLY A 162 -6.29 12.87 -6.49
N ALA A 163 -5.04 12.77 -6.01
CA ALA A 163 -4.68 13.09 -4.64
C ALA A 163 -4.83 14.59 -4.31
N GLY A 164 -4.53 15.50 -5.25
CA GLY A 164 -4.70 16.94 -5.06
C GLY A 164 -6.18 17.35 -5.10
N MET A 165 -6.93 16.84 -6.06
CA MET A 165 -8.35 17.17 -6.23
C MET A 165 -9.22 16.70 -5.05
N ILE A 166 -8.93 15.53 -4.47
CA ILE A 166 -9.68 15.05 -3.31
C ILE A 166 -9.40 15.87 -2.05
N LYS A 167 -8.20 16.45 -1.92
CA LYS A 167 -7.86 17.37 -0.83
C LYS A 167 -8.58 18.70 -1.00
N LEU A 168 -8.57 19.26 -2.22
CA LEU A 168 -9.24 20.52 -2.53
C LEU A 168 -10.75 20.47 -2.22
N ARG A 169 -11.37 19.31 -2.43
CA ARG A 169 -12.80 19.07 -2.20
C ARG A 169 -13.13 18.50 -0.81
N GLY A 170 -12.12 18.03 -0.09
CA GLY A 170 -12.28 17.28 1.15
C GLY A 170 -12.50 18.18 2.37
N ASP A 171 -11.77 17.88 3.44
CA ASP A 171 -11.90 18.55 4.74
C ASP A 171 -11.63 20.06 4.65
N SER A 172 -12.32 20.87 5.46
CA SER A 172 -12.20 22.33 5.43
C SER A 172 -10.77 22.79 5.76
N CYS A 173 -10.01 21.99 6.54
CA CYS A 173 -8.62 22.30 6.87
C CYS A 173 -7.72 22.47 5.64
N TRP A 174 -8.09 21.88 4.49
CA TRP A 174 -7.33 22.01 3.25
C TRP A 174 -7.50 23.41 2.66
N LYS A 175 -8.68 24.01 2.81
CA LYS A 175 -8.99 25.39 2.41
C LYS A 175 -8.39 26.39 3.40
N ASP A 176 -8.42 26.06 4.70
CA ASP A 176 -7.87 26.89 5.78
C ASP A 176 -6.33 26.78 5.91
N LEU A 177 -5.69 25.97 5.05
CA LEU A 177 -4.24 25.68 5.05
C LEU A 177 -3.73 25.10 6.38
N SER A 178 -4.59 24.44 7.14
CA SER A 178 -4.34 23.99 8.51
C SER A 178 -4.18 22.47 8.65
N CYS A 179 -4.43 21.67 7.61
CA CYS A 179 -4.38 20.20 7.73
C CYS A 179 -3.02 19.68 8.25
N MET A 180 -1.92 20.32 7.87
CA MET A 180 -0.58 19.92 8.32
C MET A 180 -0.31 20.19 9.80
N TYR A 181 -1.19 20.93 10.50
CA TYR A 181 -1.12 21.03 11.96
C TYR A 181 -1.40 19.69 12.65
N TYR A 182 -2.17 18.81 12.00
CA TYR A 182 -2.61 17.54 12.56
C TYR A 182 -1.91 16.35 11.90
N PHE A 183 -1.76 16.41 10.57
CA PHE A 183 -1.42 15.26 9.74
C PHE A 183 -0.16 14.49 10.17
N TYR A 184 0.91 15.21 10.55
CA TYR A 184 2.17 14.55 10.93
C TYR A 184 2.02 13.63 12.16
N GLU A 185 1.12 13.96 13.08
CA GLU A 185 0.83 13.14 14.27
C GLU A 185 -0.20 12.06 13.98
N THR A 186 -1.23 12.39 13.20
CA THR A 186 -2.40 11.52 13.04
C THR A 186 -2.30 10.52 11.89
N GLN A 187 -1.33 10.66 10.98
CA GLN A 187 -1.03 9.72 9.90
C GLN A 187 -0.86 8.26 10.38
N PRO A 188 -1.08 7.22 9.55
CA PRO A 188 -1.29 5.84 10.00
C PRO A 188 -0.23 5.24 10.93
N VAL A 189 1.04 5.32 10.56
CA VAL A 189 2.18 4.87 11.37
C VAL A 189 3.29 5.91 11.25
N PRO A 190 3.27 6.98 12.06
CA PRO A 190 4.26 8.05 11.94
C PRO A 190 5.67 7.51 12.21
N ASN A 191 6.66 8.10 11.54
CA ASN A 191 8.05 7.70 11.63
C ASN A 191 8.79 8.56 12.69
N PRO A 192 10.08 8.29 12.99
CA PRO A 192 10.83 9.10 13.95
C PRO A 192 10.85 10.61 13.67
N LEU A 193 10.85 10.98 12.39
CA LEU A 193 10.96 12.37 11.97
C LEU A 193 9.63 13.11 12.04
N SER A 194 8.50 12.39 11.96
CA SER A 194 7.15 12.96 12.05
C SER A 194 6.95 13.87 13.27
N LEU A 195 7.54 13.52 14.43
CA LEU A 195 7.54 14.37 15.63
C LEU A 195 8.16 15.75 15.39
N TYR A 196 9.32 15.78 14.73
CA TYR A 196 10.03 17.02 14.46
C TYR A 196 9.32 17.86 13.39
N PHE A 197 8.78 17.20 12.37
CA PHE A 197 7.94 17.86 11.37
C PHE A 197 6.69 18.47 12.02
N HIS A 198 6.01 17.75 12.91
CA HIS A 198 4.83 18.26 13.62
C HIS A 198 5.12 19.55 14.40
N ARG A 199 6.32 19.66 14.97
CA ARG A 199 6.77 20.83 15.75
C ARG A 199 7.17 22.05 14.92
N LEU A 200 7.20 21.94 13.59
CA LEU A 200 7.52 23.09 12.74
C LEU A 200 6.51 24.24 12.94
N PRO A 201 6.93 25.51 12.80
CA PRO A 201 6.04 26.65 12.94
C PRO A 201 4.84 26.59 11.98
N LYS A 202 3.69 27.10 12.42
CA LYS A 202 2.43 27.11 11.64
C LYS A 202 2.58 27.72 10.24
N ILE A 203 3.50 28.68 10.04
CA ILE A 203 3.77 29.25 8.72
C ILE A 203 4.34 28.21 7.75
N ILE A 204 5.22 27.32 8.22
CA ILE A 204 5.77 26.22 7.42
C ILE A 204 4.68 25.20 7.10
N HIS A 205 3.80 24.91 8.06
CA HIS A 205 2.65 24.01 7.85
C HIS A 205 1.69 24.54 6.77
N ARG A 206 1.33 25.82 6.82
CA ARG A 206 0.52 26.48 5.78
C ARG A 206 1.21 26.43 4.42
N GLY A 207 2.52 26.74 4.38
CA GLY A 207 3.33 26.62 3.18
C GLY A 207 3.38 25.19 2.62
N SER A 208 3.41 24.18 3.50
CA SER A 208 3.41 22.76 3.12
C SER A 208 2.10 22.37 2.42
N VAL A 209 0.95 22.95 2.82
CA VAL A 209 -0.32 22.76 2.11
C VAL A 209 -0.26 23.37 0.70
N LEU A 210 0.31 24.57 0.56
CA LEU A 210 0.48 25.21 -0.76
C LEU A 210 1.41 24.40 -1.67
N VAL A 211 2.54 23.91 -1.14
CA VAL A 211 3.45 23.01 -1.86
C VAL A 211 2.74 21.72 -2.28
N THR A 212 1.89 21.17 -1.41
CA THR A 212 1.05 19.99 -1.72
C THR A 212 0.15 20.27 -2.92
N TYR A 213 -0.59 21.39 -2.94
CA TYR A 213 -1.40 21.75 -4.09
C TYR A 213 -0.58 21.96 -5.36
N PHE A 214 0.58 22.61 -5.26
CA PHE A 214 1.42 22.80 -6.43
C PHE A 214 1.92 21.46 -7.00
N ALA A 215 2.42 20.57 -6.14
CA ALA A 215 2.97 19.27 -6.55
C ALA A 215 1.89 18.27 -7.01
N GLU A 216 0.68 18.35 -6.47
CA GLU A 216 -0.41 17.41 -6.78
C GLU A 216 -1.43 17.94 -7.79
N ILE A 217 -1.53 19.25 -8.04
CA ILE A 217 -2.50 19.80 -9.00
C ILE A 217 -1.79 20.44 -10.19
N VAL A 218 -0.78 21.28 -9.95
CA VAL A 218 -0.12 22.05 -11.02
C VAL A 218 0.93 21.23 -11.74
N ALA A 219 1.88 20.62 -11.01
CA ALA A 219 2.95 19.82 -11.60
C ALA A 219 2.44 18.65 -12.46
N PRO A 220 1.35 17.93 -12.09
CA PRO A 220 0.84 16.83 -12.91
C PRO A 220 0.37 17.25 -14.29
N LEU A 221 -0.10 18.50 -14.48
CA LEU A 221 -0.44 19.01 -15.82
C LEU A 221 0.78 19.01 -16.74
N GLY A 222 1.96 19.33 -16.22
CA GLY A 222 3.22 19.24 -16.95
C GLY A 222 3.64 17.81 -17.30
N LEU A 223 3.14 16.80 -16.57
CA LEU A 223 3.34 15.39 -16.91
C LEU A 223 2.55 14.95 -18.15
N LEU A 224 1.60 15.77 -18.66
CA LEU A 224 0.86 15.52 -19.89
C LEU A 224 1.43 16.30 -21.10
N ILE A 225 2.36 17.23 -20.86
CA ILE A 225 3.04 17.99 -21.92
C ILE A 225 4.07 17.10 -22.63
N PRO A 226 4.28 17.21 -23.95
CA PRO A 226 5.31 16.44 -24.66
C PRO A 226 6.68 16.46 -23.97
N ILE A 227 7.44 15.36 -24.09
CA ILE A 227 8.69 15.17 -23.36
C ILE A 227 9.67 16.32 -23.64
N GLY A 228 10.19 16.90 -22.57
CA GLY A 228 11.15 18.00 -22.62
C GLY A 228 11.46 18.56 -21.24
N ALA A 229 11.93 19.81 -21.20
CA ALA A 229 12.31 20.46 -19.94
C ALA A 229 11.13 20.56 -18.96
N VAL A 230 9.93 20.88 -19.44
CA VAL A 230 8.75 21.07 -18.59
C VAL A 230 8.32 19.76 -17.93
N SER A 231 8.21 18.65 -18.69
CA SER A 231 7.85 17.35 -18.13
C SER A 231 8.91 16.85 -17.14
N ALA A 232 10.20 17.09 -17.42
CA ALA A 232 11.29 16.73 -16.53
C ALA A 232 11.25 17.53 -15.22
N ILE A 233 11.08 18.86 -15.28
CA ILE A 233 10.97 19.72 -14.09
C ILE A 233 9.76 19.32 -13.23
N CYS A 234 8.60 19.11 -13.85
CA CYS A 234 7.41 18.65 -13.14
C CYS A 234 7.62 17.27 -12.52
N GLY A 235 8.31 16.37 -13.23
CA GLY A 235 8.71 15.09 -12.68
C GLY A 235 9.60 15.24 -11.44
N LEU A 236 10.63 16.08 -11.50
CA LEU A 236 11.52 16.34 -10.36
C LEU A 236 10.76 16.93 -9.16
N ILE A 237 9.78 17.81 -9.40
CA ILE A 237 8.89 18.33 -8.33
C ILE A 237 8.12 17.19 -7.67
N VAL A 238 7.52 16.28 -8.46
CA VAL A 238 6.80 15.12 -7.92
C VAL A 238 7.74 14.20 -7.13
N ILE A 239 8.95 13.94 -7.64
CA ILE A 239 9.96 13.13 -6.94
C ILE A 239 10.34 13.78 -5.59
N GLY A 240 10.64 15.07 -5.59
CA GLY A 240 10.98 15.81 -4.37
C GLY A 240 9.83 15.81 -3.36
N PHE A 241 8.60 16.02 -3.82
CA PHE A 241 7.40 15.97 -2.98
C PHE A 241 7.19 14.60 -2.35
N GLN A 242 7.26 13.52 -3.14
CA GLN A 242 7.12 12.16 -2.62
C GLN A 242 8.28 11.80 -1.65
N GLY A 243 9.50 12.26 -1.94
CA GLY A 243 10.65 12.12 -1.04
C GLY A 243 10.42 12.80 0.31
N MET A 244 9.83 14.01 0.33
CA MET A 244 9.48 14.68 1.57
C MET A 244 8.41 13.92 2.38
N ILE A 245 7.47 13.26 1.71
CA ILE A 245 6.49 12.41 2.39
C ILE A 245 7.16 11.17 3.00
N VAL A 246 8.09 10.53 2.28
CA VAL A 246 8.89 9.41 2.81
C VAL A 246 9.68 9.82 4.05
N ILE A 247 10.27 11.02 4.04
CA ILE A 247 11.04 11.53 5.17
C ILE A 247 10.13 11.83 6.36
N SER A 248 8.91 12.33 6.14
CA SER A 248 8.01 12.78 7.21
C SER A 248 6.96 11.74 7.66
N GLY A 249 6.92 10.56 7.06
CA GLY A 249 5.95 9.50 7.36
C GLY A 249 6.37 8.08 6.92
N ASN A 250 5.50 7.08 7.12
CA ASN A 250 5.75 5.69 6.68
C ASN A 250 4.66 5.18 5.71
N LEU A 251 4.37 5.84 4.59
CA LEU A 251 3.28 5.40 3.71
C LEU A 251 3.59 4.13 2.87
N ALA A 252 4.30 3.15 3.43
CA ALA A 252 4.73 1.93 2.75
C ALA A 252 5.36 2.23 1.38
N TRP A 253 5.21 1.34 0.39
CA TRP A 253 5.74 1.59 -0.95
C TRP A 253 4.91 2.57 -1.79
N LEU A 254 3.81 3.16 -1.29
CA LEU A 254 2.96 4.11 -2.04
C LEU A 254 3.78 5.27 -2.62
N ASN A 255 4.64 5.88 -1.80
CA ASN A 255 5.47 7.00 -2.27
C ASN A 255 6.48 6.54 -3.31
N TYR A 256 7.03 5.33 -3.15
CA TYR A 256 8.07 4.79 -4.03
C TYR A 256 7.50 4.45 -5.41
N ILE A 257 6.34 3.80 -5.48
CA ILE A 257 5.67 3.57 -6.77
C ILE A 257 5.26 4.90 -7.43
N SER A 258 4.87 5.90 -6.65
CA SER A 258 4.58 7.25 -7.17
C SER A 258 5.83 7.90 -7.77
N ILE A 259 7.00 7.77 -7.14
CA ILE A 259 8.30 8.21 -7.68
C ILE A 259 8.65 7.45 -8.97
N ILE A 260 8.45 6.13 -9.00
CA ILE A 260 8.76 5.29 -10.15
C ILE A 260 7.90 5.65 -11.37
N LEU A 261 6.62 5.96 -11.15
CA LEU A 261 5.70 6.39 -12.20
C LEU A 261 6.09 7.72 -12.86
N VAL A 262 6.99 8.49 -12.26
CA VAL A 262 7.55 9.71 -12.85
C VAL A 262 8.68 9.41 -13.84
N ILE A 263 9.39 8.28 -13.71
CA ILE A 263 10.55 7.94 -14.56
C ILE A 263 10.25 8.12 -16.07
N PRO A 264 9.09 7.69 -16.60
CA PRO A 264 8.67 7.93 -18.00
C PRO A 264 8.64 9.40 -18.47
N CYS A 265 8.78 10.38 -17.57
CA CYS A 265 8.85 11.81 -17.90
C CYS A 265 10.26 12.28 -18.32
N PHE A 266 11.27 11.44 -18.14
CA PHE A 266 12.65 11.68 -18.55
C PHE A 266 12.98 10.84 -19.80
N ASN A 267 13.63 11.43 -20.79
CA ASN A 267 14.18 10.70 -21.94
C ASN A 267 15.64 10.29 -21.68
N ASP A 268 16.16 9.43 -22.56
CA ASP A 268 17.53 8.94 -22.50
C ASP A 268 18.56 10.08 -22.61
N GLN A 269 18.25 11.18 -23.30
CA GLN A 269 19.12 12.36 -23.36
C GLN A 269 19.25 13.07 -21.99
N PHE A 270 18.17 13.11 -21.20
CA PHE A 270 18.22 13.64 -19.85
C PHE A 270 18.99 12.70 -18.92
N LEU A 271 18.74 11.39 -19.03
CA LEU A 271 19.33 10.38 -18.17
C LEU A 271 20.81 10.10 -18.48
N SER A 272 21.25 10.23 -19.73
CA SER A 272 22.66 10.06 -20.11
C SER A 272 23.57 11.11 -19.45
N LYS A 273 23.04 12.29 -19.11
CA LYS A 273 23.74 13.31 -18.30
C LYS A 273 24.03 12.84 -16.87
N LEU A 274 23.34 11.79 -16.40
CA LEU A 274 23.58 11.15 -15.10
C LEU A 274 24.48 9.90 -15.23
N HIS A 275 25.23 9.79 -16.34
CA HIS A 275 26.17 8.70 -16.63
C HIS A 275 25.54 7.31 -16.81
N PHE A 276 24.25 7.23 -17.18
CA PHE A 276 23.66 5.97 -17.64
C PHE A 276 24.06 5.70 -19.10
N SER A 277 24.63 4.53 -19.37
CA SER A 277 25.03 4.13 -20.72
C SER A 277 23.85 3.59 -21.53
N ILE A 278 23.67 4.08 -22.76
CA ILE A 278 22.71 3.53 -23.71
C ILE A 278 23.25 2.20 -24.23
N PRO A 279 22.50 1.09 -24.14
CA PRO A 279 22.93 -0.17 -24.73
C PRO A 279 23.09 -0.03 -26.26
N ASN A 280 24.17 -0.58 -26.81
CA ASN A 280 24.36 -0.62 -28.27
C ASN A 280 23.41 -1.64 -28.92
N GLY A 281 23.06 -1.42 -30.19
CA GLY A 281 22.30 -2.40 -30.97
C GLY A 281 20.81 -2.50 -30.60
N ILE A 282 20.17 -1.36 -30.32
CA ILE A 282 18.74 -1.33 -30.00
C ILE A 282 17.91 -1.71 -31.23
N LEU A 283 17.12 -2.76 -31.06
CA LEU A 283 16.18 -3.24 -32.06
C LEU A 283 14.88 -2.41 -32.01
N PRO A 284 14.22 -2.18 -33.16
CA PRO A 284 12.89 -1.59 -33.18
C PRO A 284 11.89 -2.52 -32.51
N THR A 285 10.81 -1.96 -31.98
CA THR A 285 9.70 -2.74 -31.44
C THR A 285 9.06 -3.61 -32.55
N PRO A 286 8.83 -4.91 -32.33
CA PRO A 286 8.17 -5.78 -33.32
C PRO A 286 6.76 -5.29 -33.69
N VAL A 287 6.40 -5.41 -34.97
CA VAL A 287 5.09 -4.94 -35.49
C VAL A 287 3.87 -5.53 -34.74
N PRO A 288 3.81 -6.84 -34.41
CA PRO A 288 2.70 -7.37 -33.62
C PRO A 288 2.57 -6.70 -32.24
N HIS A 289 3.70 -6.34 -31.63
CA HIS A 289 3.74 -5.68 -30.33
C HIS A 289 3.35 -4.20 -30.40
N LEU A 290 3.62 -3.54 -31.53
CA LEU A 290 3.05 -2.22 -31.82
C LEU A 290 1.52 -2.28 -31.85
N TRP A 291 0.95 -3.23 -32.59
CA TRP A 291 -0.51 -3.41 -32.65
C TRP A 291 -1.11 -3.71 -31.29
N ALA A 292 -0.47 -4.58 -30.50
CA ALA A 292 -0.86 -4.83 -29.12
C ALA A 292 -0.85 -3.56 -28.26
N SER A 293 0.14 -2.67 -28.46
CA SER A 293 0.24 -1.39 -27.77
C SER A 293 -0.84 -0.39 -28.20
N TYR A 294 -1.24 -0.39 -29.47
CA TYR A 294 -2.38 0.41 -29.95
C TYR A 294 -3.71 -0.06 -29.34
N LEU A 295 -3.93 -1.38 -29.30
CA LEU A 295 -5.11 -1.98 -28.66
C LEU A 295 -5.14 -1.68 -27.15
N LEU A 296 -4.00 -1.78 -26.48
CA LEU A 296 -3.85 -1.40 -25.07
C LEU A 296 -4.21 0.07 -24.84
N ALA A 297 -3.70 0.98 -25.69
CA ALA A 297 -4.02 2.40 -25.58
C ALA A 297 -5.52 2.65 -25.78
N ALA A 298 -6.15 2.02 -26.77
CA ALA A 298 -7.60 2.11 -26.98
C ALA A 298 -8.39 1.59 -25.78
N PHE A 299 -7.97 0.45 -25.19
CA PHE A 299 -8.56 -0.09 -23.98
C PHE A 299 -8.43 0.88 -22.80
N VAL A 300 -7.24 1.44 -22.55
CA VAL A 300 -7.03 2.40 -21.46
C VAL A 300 -7.86 3.66 -21.67
N CYS A 301 -7.95 4.19 -22.90
CA CYS A 301 -8.81 5.32 -23.22
C CYS A 301 -10.27 5.04 -22.88
N TYR A 302 -10.80 3.89 -23.30
CA TYR A 302 -12.17 3.47 -22.98
C TYR A 302 -12.38 3.34 -21.46
N ARG A 303 -11.48 2.63 -20.76
CA ARG A 303 -11.59 2.42 -19.31
C ARG A 303 -11.38 3.71 -18.51
N SER A 304 -10.71 4.71 -19.07
CA SER A 304 -10.48 6.01 -18.42
C SER A 304 -11.74 6.86 -18.29
N ILE A 305 -12.84 6.53 -18.99
CA ILE A 305 -14.13 7.25 -18.87
C ILE A 305 -14.57 7.34 -17.40
N GLY A 306 -14.61 6.21 -16.69
CA GLY A 306 -15.03 6.15 -15.29
C GLY A 306 -14.13 6.98 -14.35
N PRO A 307 -12.80 6.74 -14.35
CA PRO A 307 -11.87 7.54 -13.57
C PRO A 307 -11.89 9.03 -13.87
N VAL A 308 -12.02 9.44 -15.13
CA VAL A 308 -12.11 10.86 -15.51
C VAL A 308 -13.37 11.48 -14.93
N PHE A 309 -14.55 10.84 -15.09
CA PHE A 309 -15.78 11.34 -14.46
C PHE A 309 -15.65 11.45 -12.94
N ASN A 310 -15.01 10.48 -12.27
CA ASN A 310 -14.78 10.54 -10.83
C ASN A 310 -13.80 11.67 -10.44
N LEU A 311 -12.73 11.88 -11.21
CA LEU A 311 -11.74 12.95 -10.97
C LEU A 311 -12.34 14.34 -11.09
N PHE A 312 -13.32 14.54 -11.97
CA PHE A 312 -13.99 15.82 -12.15
C PHE A 312 -15.31 15.95 -11.37
N SER A 313 -15.72 14.90 -10.65
CA SER A 313 -16.92 14.93 -9.79
C SER A 313 -16.67 15.71 -8.49
N ASP A 314 -17.70 16.44 -8.03
CA ASP A 314 -17.72 17.06 -6.71
C ASP A 314 -17.68 16.04 -5.57
N ARG A 315 -18.16 14.81 -5.82
CA ARG A 315 -18.16 13.69 -4.87
C ARG A 315 -17.16 12.62 -5.28
N GLN A 316 -15.92 13.03 -5.53
CA GLN A 316 -14.82 12.14 -5.90
C GLN A 316 -14.68 11.00 -4.89
N ILE A 317 -14.66 9.77 -5.41
CA ILE A 317 -14.43 8.56 -4.60
C ILE A 317 -12.94 8.22 -4.62
N MET A 318 -12.39 8.00 -3.43
CA MET A 318 -10.99 7.66 -3.20
C MET A 318 -10.71 6.20 -3.56
N ASN A 319 -9.59 5.93 -4.25
CA ASN A 319 -9.08 4.57 -4.51
C ASN A 319 -10.12 3.60 -5.10
N ARG A 320 -10.97 4.07 -6.01
CA ARG A 320 -12.04 3.25 -6.60
C ARG A 320 -11.48 2.41 -7.73
N SER A 321 -11.66 1.09 -7.59
CA SER A 321 -11.49 0.17 -8.72
C SER A 321 -12.79 0.01 -9.52
N PHE A 322 -12.66 -0.08 -10.84
CA PHE A 322 -13.78 -0.19 -11.78
C PHE A 322 -13.90 -1.58 -12.40
N ASP A 323 -13.00 -2.51 -12.09
CA ASP A 323 -13.05 -3.90 -12.51
C ASP A 323 -12.25 -4.81 -11.57
N PRO A 324 -12.51 -6.13 -11.61
CA PRO A 324 -11.80 -7.11 -10.78
C PRO A 324 -10.31 -7.32 -11.11
N LEU A 325 -9.80 -6.74 -12.21
CA LEU A 325 -8.39 -6.81 -12.59
C LEU A 325 -7.61 -5.57 -12.12
N HIS A 326 -8.30 -4.61 -11.48
CA HIS A 326 -7.74 -3.35 -11.02
C HIS A 326 -7.04 -2.57 -12.13
N LEU A 327 -7.63 -2.53 -13.33
CA LEU A 327 -7.06 -1.81 -14.46
C LEU A 327 -7.76 -0.46 -14.66
N VAL A 328 -6.98 0.60 -14.66
CA VAL A 328 -7.46 1.97 -14.92
C VAL A 328 -8.40 2.46 -13.81
N ASN A 329 -7.81 2.75 -12.64
CA ASN A 329 -8.54 3.14 -11.44
C ASN A 329 -8.44 4.64 -11.13
N THR A 330 -9.14 5.05 -10.06
CA THR A 330 -8.88 6.34 -9.40
C THR A 330 -7.98 6.12 -8.21
N TYR A 331 -7.14 7.12 -7.95
CA TYR A 331 -6.22 7.12 -6.83
C TYR A 331 -6.41 8.43 -6.07
N GLY A 332 -6.37 8.35 -4.75
CA GLY A 332 -6.48 9.51 -3.89
C GLY A 332 -6.04 9.17 -2.48
N ALA A 333 -5.54 10.16 -1.76
CA ALA A 333 -5.10 9.98 -0.40
C ALA A 333 -5.41 11.23 0.42
N PHE A 334 -5.90 11.02 1.64
CA PHE A 334 -6.05 12.03 2.68
C PHE A 334 -6.92 13.24 2.31
N GLY A 335 -8.02 13.00 1.58
CA GLY A 335 -9.06 14.03 1.40
C GLY A 335 -9.64 14.51 2.74
N SER A 336 -9.74 13.60 3.71
CA SER A 336 -10.06 13.91 5.11
C SER A 336 -8.86 13.67 6.01
N VAL A 337 -8.68 14.55 7.00
CA VAL A 337 -7.55 14.48 7.94
C VAL A 337 -8.09 14.36 9.35
N THR A 338 -7.69 13.30 10.04
CA THR A 338 -8.00 13.10 11.46
C THR A 338 -7.30 14.14 12.31
N LYS A 339 -8.03 14.72 13.27
CA LYS A 339 -7.53 15.77 14.17
C LYS A 339 -7.00 15.21 15.49
N ASP A 340 -7.44 14.00 15.85
CA ASP A 340 -7.01 13.25 17.02
C ASP A 340 -6.35 11.94 16.59
N ARG A 341 -5.27 11.55 17.29
CA ARG A 341 -4.62 10.26 17.13
C ARG A 341 -5.20 9.27 18.14
N ASN A 342 -6.22 8.53 17.71
CA ASN A 342 -6.82 7.49 18.53
C ASN A 342 -6.11 6.15 18.30
N GLU A 343 -5.95 5.37 19.37
CA GLU A 343 -5.22 4.12 19.37
C GLU A 343 -5.93 3.05 20.17
N LEU A 344 -5.97 1.85 19.58
CA LEU A 344 -6.35 0.63 20.26
C LEU A 344 -5.11 0.00 20.90
N VAL A 345 -5.20 -0.35 22.18
CA VAL A 345 -4.18 -1.06 22.94
C VAL A 345 -4.76 -2.41 23.34
N MET A 346 -4.16 -3.50 22.87
CA MET A 346 -4.60 -4.85 23.22
C MET A 346 -3.91 -5.33 24.48
N LEU A 347 -4.69 -5.87 25.40
CA LEU A 347 -4.18 -6.37 26.67
C LEU A 347 -4.67 -7.79 26.90
N GLY A 348 -3.80 -8.63 27.45
CA GLY A 348 -4.16 -9.96 27.93
C GLY A 348 -3.93 -10.11 29.42
N THR A 349 -4.49 -11.16 30.00
CA THR A 349 -4.17 -11.62 31.36
C THR A 349 -4.35 -13.14 31.47
N MET A 350 -3.59 -13.77 32.38
CA MET A 350 -3.75 -15.18 32.76
C MET A 350 -4.61 -15.34 34.03
N ASP A 351 -4.97 -14.22 34.68
CA ASP A 351 -5.75 -14.23 35.90
C ASP A 351 -7.16 -14.77 35.66
N ALA A 352 -7.75 -15.38 36.70
CA ALA A 352 -9.08 -15.96 36.60
C ALA A 352 -10.18 -14.89 36.51
N ASN A 353 -10.10 -13.84 37.31
CA ASN A 353 -11.08 -12.76 37.36
C ASN A 353 -10.58 -11.52 36.58
N PRO A 354 -11.22 -11.13 35.47
CA PRO A 354 -10.78 -10.00 34.66
C PRO A 354 -10.93 -8.63 35.36
N GLU A 355 -11.80 -8.49 36.37
CA GLU A 355 -12.05 -7.22 37.05
C GLU A 355 -10.91 -6.79 37.97
N SER A 356 -10.23 -7.76 38.60
CA SER A 356 -9.09 -7.53 39.49
C SER A 356 -7.76 -7.95 38.88
N ALA A 357 -7.74 -8.25 37.58
CA ALA A 357 -6.58 -8.81 36.90
C ALA A 357 -5.48 -7.79 36.65
N GLU A 358 -4.23 -8.27 36.66
CA GLU A 358 -3.12 -7.53 36.06
C GLU A 358 -3.15 -7.71 34.53
N TRP A 359 -3.27 -6.60 33.81
CA TRP A 359 -3.35 -6.58 32.35
C TRP A 359 -1.99 -6.25 31.71
N LYS A 360 -1.52 -7.14 30.82
CA LYS A 360 -0.25 -6.98 30.10
C LYS A 360 -0.49 -6.64 28.64
N VAL A 361 0.31 -5.72 28.12
CA VAL A 361 0.11 -5.13 26.78
C VAL A 361 0.80 -5.96 25.70
N TYR A 362 0.09 -6.24 24.61
CA TYR A 362 0.70 -6.71 23.36
C TYR A 362 1.30 -5.52 22.59
N GLU A 363 2.59 -5.58 22.25
CA GLU A 363 3.21 -4.53 21.45
C GLU A 363 3.24 -4.86 19.97
N PHE A 364 2.93 -3.87 19.13
CA PHE A 364 3.06 -3.96 17.68
C PHE A 364 4.46 -3.51 17.20
N LYS A 365 4.80 -3.80 15.93
CA LYS A 365 6.16 -3.59 15.40
C LYS A 365 6.47 -2.12 15.13
N GLY A 366 5.52 -1.38 14.57
CA GLY A 366 5.64 0.02 14.21
C GLY A 366 4.56 0.92 14.79
N LYS A 367 3.34 0.42 14.99
CA LYS A 367 2.26 1.20 15.61
C LYS A 367 2.66 1.60 17.04
N PRO A 368 2.43 2.87 17.44
CA PRO A 368 2.73 3.29 18.80
C PRO A 368 1.85 2.55 19.81
N THR A 369 2.50 1.94 20.79
CA THR A 369 1.85 1.20 21.87
C THR A 369 2.46 1.66 23.19
N ASP A 370 3.78 1.45 23.36
CA ASP A 370 4.56 2.04 24.44
C ASP A 370 4.89 3.52 24.15
N PRO A 371 4.48 4.47 25.01
CA PRO A 371 4.80 5.89 24.83
C PRO A 371 6.29 6.24 24.90
N MET A 372 7.10 5.38 25.52
CA MET A 372 8.55 5.58 25.66
C MET A 372 9.32 5.12 24.42
N LYS A 373 8.74 4.24 23.62
CA LYS A 373 9.38 3.66 22.44
C LYS A 373 9.40 4.64 21.28
N ARG A 374 10.57 4.76 20.66
CA ARG A 374 10.77 5.55 19.44
C ARG A 374 9.89 4.99 18.30
N PRO A 375 9.17 5.83 17.53
CA PRO A 375 8.45 5.38 16.34
C PRO A 375 9.38 4.66 15.35
N ALA A 376 8.88 3.66 14.63
CA ALA A 376 9.69 2.88 13.71
C ALA A 376 9.81 3.53 12.32
N TRP A 377 10.91 3.25 11.62
CA TRP A 377 10.99 3.46 10.17
C TRP A 377 10.57 2.16 9.47
N MET A 378 9.41 2.17 8.85
CA MET A 378 8.82 0.98 8.20
C MET A 378 8.95 1.04 6.68
N SER A 379 8.84 2.23 6.09
CA SER A 379 8.83 2.42 4.64
C SER A 379 10.14 1.99 3.96
N PRO A 380 10.13 1.23 2.85
CA PRO A 380 8.99 0.91 1.97
C PRO A 380 8.18 -0.34 2.37
N TYR A 381 8.51 -1.04 3.46
CA TYR A 381 7.75 -2.21 3.90
C TYR A 381 6.37 -1.81 4.44
N HIS A 382 5.47 -2.79 4.61
CA HIS A 382 4.13 -2.57 5.17
C HIS A 382 3.76 -3.66 6.18
N TRP A 383 3.78 -3.31 7.46
CA TRP A 383 3.17 -4.13 8.51
C TRP A 383 1.66 -3.94 8.47
N ARG A 384 0.96 -4.90 7.86
CA ARG A 384 -0.46 -4.73 7.50
C ARG A 384 -1.33 -4.65 8.75
N ILE A 385 -1.01 -5.41 9.80
CA ILE A 385 -1.79 -5.37 11.04
C ILE A 385 -1.60 -4.05 11.79
N ASP A 386 -0.38 -3.54 11.90
CA ASP A 386 -0.09 -2.23 12.49
C ASP A 386 -0.87 -1.11 11.81
N TRP A 387 -0.93 -1.15 10.48
CA TRP A 387 -1.70 -0.18 9.70
C TRP A 387 -3.20 -0.37 9.84
N GLN A 388 -3.72 -1.60 9.79
CA GLN A 388 -5.15 -1.86 9.95
C GLN A 388 -5.66 -1.49 11.34
N MET A 389 -4.82 -1.59 12.38
CA MET A 389 -5.15 -1.10 13.72
C MET A 389 -5.41 0.41 13.76
N TRP A 390 -4.77 1.19 12.89
CA TRP A 390 -5.08 2.62 12.75
C TRP A 390 -6.49 2.84 12.19
N PHE A 391 -6.88 2.10 11.15
CA PHE A 391 -8.23 2.18 10.59
C PHE A 391 -9.29 1.71 11.59
N ALA A 392 -9.01 0.65 12.33
CA ALA A 392 -9.94 0.11 13.32
C ALA A 392 -10.27 1.11 14.43
N ALA A 393 -9.35 2.01 14.77
CA ALA A 393 -9.56 3.05 15.78
C ALA A 393 -10.60 4.13 15.36
N PHE A 394 -11.07 4.13 14.11
CA PHE A 394 -12.11 5.07 13.64
C PHE A 394 -13.54 4.63 13.93
N GLY A 395 -13.74 3.37 14.28
CA GLY A 395 -15.06 2.83 14.53
C GLY A 395 -15.05 1.82 15.68
N ASP A 396 -16.11 1.03 15.75
CA ASP A 396 -16.19 -0.13 16.63
C ASP A 396 -15.91 -1.44 15.88
N TYR A 397 -15.92 -2.54 16.63
CA TYR A 397 -15.60 -3.87 16.11
C TYR A 397 -16.53 -4.34 14.98
N ARG A 398 -17.72 -3.76 14.80
CA ARG A 398 -18.63 -4.11 13.69
C ARG A 398 -18.11 -3.62 12.36
N TYR A 399 -17.32 -2.55 12.35
CA TYR A 399 -16.64 -2.05 11.15
C TYR A 399 -15.31 -2.76 10.88
N SER A 400 -14.71 -3.38 11.91
CA SER A 400 -13.45 -4.14 11.83
C SER A 400 -13.59 -5.52 12.48
N PRO A 401 -14.44 -6.41 11.94
CA PRO A 401 -14.77 -7.69 12.57
C PRO A 401 -13.56 -8.63 12.65
N TRP A 402 -12.54 -8.43 11.81
CA TRP A 402 -11.29 -9.17 11.86
C TRP A 402 -10.58 -9.08 13.23
N ILE A 403 -10.81 -8.02 14.02
CA ILE A 403 -10.26 -7.89 15.37
C ILE A 403 -10.77 -9.00 16.28
N LEU A 404 -12.03 -9.41 16.13
CA LEU A 404 -12.61 -10.49 16.91
C LEU A 404 -11.88 -11.81 16.64
N ASN A 405 -11.57 -12.13 15.38
CA ASN A 405 -10.77 -13.33 15.10
C ASN A 405 -9.31 -13.16 15.54
N PHE A 406 -8.73 -11.97 15.39
CA PHE A 406 -7.37 -11.71 15.87
C PHE A 406 -7.25 -11.94 17.39
N ILE A 407 -8.22 -11.48 18.18
CA ILE A 407 -8.30 -11.78 19.62
C ILE A 407 -8.40 -13.28 19.87
N ALA A 408 -9.22 -14.02 19.13
CA ALA A 408 -9.33 -15.48 19.26
C ALA A 408 -7.99 -16.17 19.00
N LYS A 409 -7.23 -15.68 18.01
CA LYS A 409 -5.88 -16.18 17.69
C LYS A 409 -4.86 -15.89 18.78
N LEU A 410 -4.95 -14.73 19.43
CA LEU A 410 -4.13 -14.41 20.60
C LEU A 410 -4.49 -15.26 21.82
N LEU A 411 -5.79 -15.51 22.08
CA LEU A 411 -6.27 -16.37 23.17
C LEU A 411 -5.76 -17.82 23.05
N VAL A 412 -5.58 -18.34 21.83
CA VAL A 412 -4.99 -19.67 21.62
C VAL A 412 -3.46 -19.66 21.45
N ALA A 413 -2.83 -18.48 21.56
CA ALA A 413 -1.41 -18.25 21.31
C ALA A 413 -0.95 -18.79 19.94
N ASP A 414 -1.70 -18.46 18.88
CA ASP A 414 -1.36 -18.87 17.51
C ASP A 414 0.00 -18.30 17.09
N LYS A 415 0.97 -19.19 16.83
CA LYS A 415 2.37 -18.82 16.55
C LYS A 415 2.53 -17.95 15.30
N GLU A 416 1.75 -18.20 14.26
CA GLU A 416 1.85 -17.46 12.99
C GLU A 416 1.35 -16.03 13.21
N VAL A 417 0.22 -15.88 13.93
CA VAL A 417 -0.37 -14.58 14.26
C VAL A 417 0.48 -13.81 15.27
N LEU A 418 1.03 -14.47 16.29
CA LEU A 418 1.99 -13.86 17.22
C LEU A 418 3.27 -13.39 16.49
N GLY A 419 3.64 -14.03 15.38
CA GLY A 419 4.74 -13.58 14.52
C GLY A 419 4.49 -12.23 13.82
N LEU A 420 3.23 -11.78 13.74
CA LEU A 420 2.89 -10.47 13.16
C LEU A 420 3.14 -9.31 14.11
N ILE A 421 3.04 -9.54 15.42
CA ILE A 421 3.21 -8.51 16.45
C ILE A 421 4.69 -8.36 16.86
N GLY A 422 4.99 -7.29 17.59
CA GLY A 422 6.34 -6.95 18.04
C GLY A 422 6.75 -7.64 19.33
N SER A 423 5.86 -7.72 20.32
CA SER A 423 6.11 -8.37 21.61
C SER A 423 4.86 -9.05 22.14
N ASP A 424 5.00 -10.34 22.49
CA ASP A 424 4.01 -11.11 23.22
C ASP A 424 4.39 -11.16 24.72
N PRO A 425 3.59 -10.55 25.62
CA PRO A 425 3.89 -10.54 27.05
C PRO A 425 3.78 -11.93 27.71
N PHE A 426 3.19 -12.92 27.04
CA PHE A 426 3.01 -14.28 27.55
C PHE A 426 3.99 -15.30 26.97
N LYS A 427 4.91 -14.88 26.08
CA LYS A 427 5.97 -15.74 25.52
C LYS A 427 5.43 -17.04 24.87
N GLY A 428 4.26 -16.97 24.23
CA GLY A 428 3.58 -18.09 23.59
C GLY A 428 2.65 -18.89 24.51
N GLU A 429 2.51 -18.50 25.78
CA GLU A 429 1.48 -19.05 26.66
C GLU A 429 0.11 -18.42 26.39
N ARG A 430 -0.97 -19.17 26.63
CA ARG A 430 -2.33 -18.75 26.35
C ARG A 430 -2.86 -17.85 27.46
N PRO A 431 -3.21 -16.57 27.18
CA PRO A 431 -3.95 -15.77 28.15
C PRO A 431 -5.37 -16.32 28.33
N LYS A 432 -5.97 -16.10 29.49
CA LYS A 432 -7.36 -16.44 29.76
C LYS A 432 -8.33 -15.41 29.17
N TRP A 433 -7.94 -14.14 29.24
CA TRP A 433 -8.77 -13.03 28.79
C TRP A 433 -7.95 -12.08 27.93
N ILE A 434 -8.62 -11.48 26.96
CA ILE A 434 -8.10 -10.36 26.18
C ILE A 434 -9.14 -9.26 26.14
N LYS A 435 -8.71 -8.02 26.37
CA LYS A 435 -9.54 -6.83 26.19
C LYS A 435 -8.83 -5.82 25.30
N VAL A 436 -9.57 -4.80 24.85
CA VAL A 436 -9.00 -3.71 24.06
C VAL A 436 -9.38 -2.39 24.68
N ASP A 437 -8.36 -1.63 25.08
CA ASP A 437 -8.51 -0.29 25.62
C ASP A 437 -8.35 0.77 24.52
N PHE A 438 -9.07 1.87 24.67
CA PHE A 438 -9.04 3.02 23.77
C PHE A 438 -8.26 4.17 24.41
N TYR A 439 -7.31 4.72 23.66
CA TYR A 439 -6.48 5.83 24.10
C TYR A 439 -6.41 6.92 23.04
N GLN A 440 -6.31 8.17 23.49
CA GLN A 440 -5.90 9.29 22.65
C GLN A 440 -4.42 9.54 22.88
N TYR A 441 -3.64 9.53 21.81
CA TYR A 441 -2.21 9.79 21.81
C TYR A 441 -1.95 11.20 21.29
N HIS A 442 -0.89 11.80 21.80
CA HIS A 442 -0.24 12.98 21.24
C HIS A 442 1.27 12.77 21.29
N PHE A 443 1.97 13.43 20.38
CA PHE A 443 3.41 13.53 20.46
C PHE A 443 3.84 14.17 21.78
N GLN A 444 4.96 13.70 22.33
CA GLN A 444 5.49 14.20 23.58
C GLN A 444 5.95 15.66 23.45
N ASP A 445 5.88 16.42 24.55
CA ASP A 445 6.35 17.80 24.60
C ASP A 445 7.89 17.88 24.56
N PRO A 446 8.48 18.95 24.00
CA PRO A 446 9.93 19.15 24.03
C PRO A 446 10.49 19.12 25.46
N GLY A 447 11.63 18.44 25.64
CA GLY A 447 12.31 18.35 26.94
C GLY A 447 11.67 17.38 27.95
N LYS A 448 10.61 16.65 27.59
CA LYS A 448 10.07 15.54 28.37
C LYS A 448 10.57 14.20 27.83
N GLU A 449 10.68 13.20 28.71
CA GLU A 449 11.06 11.85 28.31
C GLU A 449 9.94 11.15 27.53
N GLY A 450 10.33 10.22 26.65
CA GLY A 450 9.42 9.47 25.77
C GLY A 450 9.10 10.18 24.45
N TRP A 451 8.31 9.51 23.62
CA TRP A 451 7.93 9.98 22.27
C TRP A 451 6.46 10.35 22.17
N TRP A 452 5.64 9.76 23.04
CA TRP A 452 4.21 9.99 23.10
C TRP A 452 3.77 10.31 24.52
N LYS A 453 2.67 11.03 24.63
CA LYS A 453 1.80 11.07 25.80
C LYS A 453 0.46 10.50 25.40
N ARG A 454 -0.18 9.74 26.29
CA ARG A 454 -1.49 9.13 26.03
C ARG A 454 -2.46 9.38 27.17
N ARG A 455 -3.73 9.48 26.82
CA ARG A 455 -4.85 9.59 27.77
C ARG A 455 -5.83 8.46 27.52
N TYR A 456 -6.15 7.70 28.56
CA TYR A 456 -7.19 6.67 28.51
C TYR A 456 -8.55 7.30 28.22
N LYS A 457 -9.30 6.72 27.30
CA LYS A 457 -10.62 7.19 26.88
C LYS A 457 -11.75 6.25 27.28
N GLY A 458 -11.44 4.98 27.52
CA GLY A 458 -12.42 3.97 27.89
C GLY A 458 -12.04 2.62 27.30
N GLU A 459 -12.90 1.65 27.57
CA GLU A 459 -12.79 0.31 27.01
C GLU A 459 -13.42 0.30 25.62
N TRP A 460 -12.70 -0.24 24.63
CA TRP A 460 -13.20 -0.39 23.26
C TRP A 460 -13.87 -1.76 23.05
N LEU A 461 -13.30 -2.80 23.66
CA LEU A 461 -13.90 -4.13 23.77
C LEU A 461 -13.74 -4.66 25.20
N PRO A 462 -14.82 -5.22 25.79
CA PRO A 462 -14.74 -5.86 27.09
C PRO A 462 -13.84 -7.09 27.07
N PRO A 463 -13.42 -7.58 28.25
CA PRO A 463 -12.70 -8.84 28.38
C PRO A 463 -13.45 -9.98 27.66
N LEU A 464 -12.80 -10.56 26.66
CA LEU A 464 -13.26 -11.73 25.92
C LEU A 464 -12.43 -12.95 26.34
N ASN A 465 -13.11 -14.08 26.47
CA ASN A 465 -12.49 -15.40 26.60
C ASN A 465 -13.17 -16.38 25.63
N LEU A 466 -12.52 -17.50 25.35
CA LEU A 466 -13.09 -18.54 24.47
C LEU A 466 -14.15 -19.40 25.14
N GLU A 467 -14.41 -19.23 26.44
CA GLU A 467 -15.49 -19.92 27.16
C GLU A 467 -16.85 -19.21 27.00
N ASN A 468 -16.85 -17.96 26.51
CA ASN A 468 -18.04 -17.19 26.23
C ASN A 468 -18.71 -17.68 24.94
N GLU A 469 -19.86 -18.34 25.07
CA GLU A 469 -20.56 -18.96 23.95
C GLU A 469 -21.02 -17.93 22.90
N SER A 470 -21.51 -16.76 23.32
CA SER A 470 -21.90 -15.69 22.38
C SER A 470 -20.73 -15.23 21.52
N TYR A 471 -19.51 -15.20 22.07
CA TYR A 471 -18.32 -14.88 21.29
C TYR A 471 -17.94 -16.02 20.34
N ARG A 472 -18.00 -17.28 20.79
CA ARG A 472 -17.77 -18.44 19.92
C ARG A 472 -18.78 -18.49 18.76
N ASP A 473 -20.04 -18.15 19.01
CA ASP A 473 -21.08 -18.11 17.98
C ASP A 473 -20.74 -17.11 16.87
N ILE A 474 -20.30 -15.90 17.23
CA ILE A 474 -19.82 -14.91 16.24
C ILE A 474 -18.66 -15.49 15.41
N LEU A 475 -17.72 -16.20 16.04
CA LEU A 475 -16.59 -16.83 15.33
C LEU A 475 -17.06 -17.96 14.39
N ARG A 476 -18.04 -18.77 14.80
CA ARG A 476 -18.65 -19.85 13.99
C ARG A 476 -19.45 -19.30 12.81
N GLU A 477 -20.27 -18.27 13.03
CA GLU A 477 -21.06 -17.60 11.97
C GLU A 477 -20.17 -17.03 10.86
N ASN A 478 -18.98 -16.52 11.23
CA ASN A 478 -17.99 -16.04 10.27
C ASN A 478 -17.15 -17.18 9.65
N GLY A 479 -17.27 -18.41 10.15
CA GLY A 479 -16.55 -19.60 9.69
C GLY A 479 -15.09 -19.69 10.17
N TRP A 480 -14.70 -18.88 11.16
CA TRP A 480 -13.32 -18.81 11.64
C TRP A 480 -12.94 -19.92 12.62
N ILE A 481 -13.94 -20.53 13.25
CA ILE A 481 -13.81 -21.77 14.01
C ILE A 481 -14.83 -22.77 13.50
N LYS A 482 -14.58 -24.07 13.72
CA LYS A 482 -15.52 -25.12 13.32
C LYS A 482 -16.80 -25.06 14.16
N SER A 483 -17.94 -25.33 13.53
CA SER A 483 -19.13 -25.78 14.27
C SER A 483 -18.81 -27.13 14.90
N GLU A 484 -19.14 -27.27 16.18
CA GLU A 484 -19.04 -28.54 16.90
C GLU A 484 -20.07 -29.55 16.41
#